data_AF-A0A8T4EGZ7-F1
#
_entry.id   AF-A0A8T4EGZ7-F1
#
_cell.length_a   1.000
_cell.length_b   1.000
_cell.length_c   1.000
_cell.angle_alpha   90.00
_cell.angle_beta   90.00
_cell.angle_gamma   90.00
#
_symmetry.space_group_name_H-M   'P 1'
#
loop_
_entity.id
_entity.type
_entity.pdbx_description
1 polymer ?
#
loop_
_entity_poly.entity_id
_entity_poly.type
_entity_poly.pdbx_seq_one_letter_code
_entity_poly.pdbx_strand_id
1 'polypeptide(L)'
;MKPNNILVAAFLLVIIGVALAAVYFDDFQGVVPGSIDTNATFSGNIQYEGETRCHSIRVQENATRIHCILTCGGSDFDLYGRLSVTPTTFEYDFRGYESGGEDLYYDEPAEGIWHLMVRSYSGIGHYDLMIEIEYSSL
;
A
#
# COMPACT_ATOMS: atom_id res chain seq x y z
N MET A 1 -39.14 -28.69 12.38
CA MET A 1 -38.85 -27.35 11.83
C MET A 1 -37.71 -27.53 10.84
N LYS A 2 -37.90 -27.13 9.58
CA LYS A 2 -36.99 -27.42 8.46
C LYS A 2 -35.78 -26.45 8.49
N PRO A 3 -34.57 -26.88 8.12
CA PRO A 3 -33.46 -25.97 7.85
C PRO A 3 -33.73 -25.18 6.56
N ASN A 4 -33.55 -23.87 6.63
CA ASN A 4 -33.70 -22.95 5.50
C ASN A 4 -32.42 -22.99 4.66
N ASN A 5 -32.49 -23.65 3.51
CA ASN A 5 -31.47 -23.59 2.47
C ASN A 5 -31.57 -22.25 1.75
N ILE A 6 -30.56 -21.39 1.88
CA ILE A 6 -30.43 -20.21 1.02
C ILE A 6 -29.55 -20.61 -0.17
N LEU A 7 -30.19 -20.69 -1.34
CA LEU A 7 -29.54 -20.75 -2.64
C LEU A 7 -28.80 -19.44 -2.88
N VAL A 8 -27.47 -19.47 -2.99
CA VAL A 8 -26.72 -18.37 -3.59
C VAL A 8 -26.22 -18.85 -4.95
N ALA A 9 -26.76 -18.24 -6.00
CA ALA A 9 -26.41 -18.51 -7.38
C ALA A 9 -24.98 -18.02 -7.66
N ALA A 10 -24.03 -18.94 -7.82
CA ALA A 10 -22.75 -18.62 -8.42
C ALA A 10 -22.89 -18.72 -9.95
N PHE A 11 -22.92 -17.57 -10.61
CA PHE A 11 -22.88 -17.46 -12.06
C PHE A 11 -21.57 -18.07 -12.58
N LEU A 12 -21.70 -19.12 -13.38
CA LEU A 12 -20.62 -19.64 -14.21
C LEU A 12 -20.36 -18.63 -15.36
N LEU A 13 -19.23 -17.93 -15.32
CA LEU A 13 -18.69 -17.25 -16.49
C LEU A 13 -17.21 -17.61 -16.62
N VAL A 14 -16.94 -18.69 -17.35
CA VAL A 14 -15.65 -18.87 -18.02
C VAL A 14 -15.72 -18.02 -19.29
N ILE A 15 -14.72 -17.17 -19.55
CA ILE A 15 -14.04 -16.94 -20.85
C ILE A 15 -13.23 -15.61 -20.80
N ILE A 16 -11.93 -15.75 -21.09
CA ILE A 16 -10.85 -14.76 -21.42
C ILE A 16 -10.13 -14.08 -20.25
N GLY A 17 -8.83 -14.38 -20.16
CA GLY A 17 -7.95 -14.03 -19.05
C GLY A 17 -7.66 -12.55 -18.88
N VAL A 18 -7.86 -12.09 -17.65
CA VAL A 18 -7.05 -11.09 -16.95
C VAL A 18 -7.09 -11.50 -15.46
N ALA A 19 -5.94 -11.63 -14.82
CA ALA A 19 -5.87 -11.93 -13.39
C ALA A 19 -6.36 -10.72 -12.59
N LEU A 20 -7.64 -10.71 -12.22
CA LEU A 20 -8.20 -9.76 -11.26
C LEU A 20 -8.21 -10.45 -9.88
N ALA A 21 -7.09 -10.41 -9.17
CA ALA A 21 -7.03 -10.85 -7.79
C ALA A 21 -7.56 -9.72 -6.88
N ALA A 22 -8.86 -9.45 -6.94
CA ALA A 22 -9.56 -8.76 -5.85
C ALA A 22 -10.12 -9.83 -4.93
N VAL A 23 -9.27 -10.38 -4.05
CA VAL A 23 -9.73 -11.30 -3.00
C VAL A 23 -10.15 -10.45 -1.80
N TYR A 24 -11.46 -10.25 -1.67
CA TYR A 24 -12.06 -9.84 -0.40
C TYR A 24 -11.88 -11.00 0.59
N PHE A 25 -11.15 -10.78 1.69
CA PHE A 25 -11.16 -11.68 2.84
C PHE A 25 -11.82 -10.97 4.03
N ASP A 26 -13.12 -11.25 4.12
CA ASP A 26 -13.88 -11.93 5.18
C ASP A 26 -13.48 -11.84 6.67
N ASP A 27 -14.53 -12.01 7.48
CA ASP A 27 -14.67 -11.86 8.92
C ASP A 27 -13.49 -12.24 9.82
N PHE A 28 -13.32 -11.37 10.83
CA PHE A 28 -12.44 -11.51 11.97
C PHE A 28 -12.87 -12.70 12.85
N GLN A 29 -12.31 -13.90 12.66
CA GLN A 29 -12.11 -14.94 13.69
C GLN A 29 -11.15 -16.02 13.17
N GLY A 30 -9.85 -15.90 13.41
CA GLY A 30 -8.93 -17.02 13.21
C GLY A 30 -7.48 -16.60 13.09
N VAL A 31 -6.68 -16.93 14.10
CA VAL A 31 -5.22 -16.89 14.00
C VAL A 31 -4.80 -17.86 12.90
N VAL A 32 -4.23 -17.35 11.80
CA VAL A 32 -3.56 -18.17 10.77
C VAL A 32 -2.06 -18.15 11.08
N PRO A 33 -1.41 -19.30 11.36
CA PRO A 33 0.04 -19.34 11.46
C PRO A 33 0.65 -19.35 10.04
N GLY A 34 1.34 -18.26 9.70
CA GLY A 34 2.38 -18.26 8.66
C GLY A 34 1.91 -18.36 7.21
N SER A 35 1.47 -17.24 6.66
CA SER A 35 1.64 -16.87 5.24
C SER A 35 1.73 -15.35 5.18
N ILE A 36 2.95 -14.84 5.33
CA ILE A 36 3.29 -13.43 5.44
C ILE A 36 3.43 -12.85 4.02
N ASP A 37 2.51 -11.99 3.59
CA ASP A 37 2.81 -11.06 2.49
C ASP A 37 3.39 -9.78 3.12
N THR A 38 4.70 -9.66 3.03
CA THR A 38 5.57 -8.72 3.79
C THR A 38 5.83 -7.40 3.06
N ASN A 39 5.62 -7.38 1.75
CA ASN A 39 5.97 -6.28 0.84
C ASN A 39 4.76 -5.92 -0.02
N ALA A 40 4.71 -4.67 -0.48
CA ALA A 40 3.65 -4.17 -1.36
C ALA A 40 4.24 -3.45 -2.57
N THR A 41 3.53 -3.47 -3.70
CA THR A 41 3.83 -2.64 -4.84
C THR A 41 2.57 -1.94 -5.30
N PHE A 42 2.65 -0.62 -5.40
CA PHE A 42 1.60 0.23 -5.93
C PHE A 42 2.08 0.86 -7.22
N SER A 43 1.14 1.16 -8.11
CA SER A 43 1.42 1.98 -9.27
C SER A 43 0.30 2.99 -9.47
N GLY A 44 0.59 4.04 -10.22
CA GLY A 44 -0.40 5.05 -10.54
C GLY A 44 0.10 6.07 -11.52
N ASN A 45 -0.79 7.00 -11.86
CA ASN A 45 -0.50 8.08 -12.78
C ASN A 45 -0.95 9.41 -12.15
N ILE A 46 -0.05 10.38 -12.14
CA ILE A 46 -0.34 11.77 -11.78
C ILE A 46 -0.52 12.57 -13.08
N GLN A 47 -1.60 13.34 -13.13
CA GLN A 47 -2.09 14.07 -14.31
C GLN A 47 -1.80 15.57 -14.26
N TYR A 48 -1.57 16.14 -13.07
CA TYR A 48 -1.19 17.54 -12.90
C TYR A 48 -0.28 17.75 -11.69
N GLU A 49 0.50 18.83 -11.72
CA GLU A 49 1.42 19.17 -10.63
C GLU A 49 0.67 19.47 -9.33
N GLY A 50 1.19 18.96 -8.22
CA GLY A 50 0.54 19.04 -6.92
C GLY A 50 -0.57 18.01 -6.69
N GLU A 51 -0.94 17.19 -7.68
CA GLU A 51 -1.84 16.05 -7.45
C GLU A 51 -1.21 15.05 -6.48
N THR A 52 -2.06 14.41 -5.68
CA THR A 52 -1.68 13.39 -4.70
C THR A 52 -2.40 12.07 -4.98
N ARG A 53 -1.70 10.95 -4.77
CA ARG A 53 -2.26 9.59 -4.77
C ARG A 53 -1.94 8.92 -3.45
N CYS A 54 -2.95 8.32 -2.81
CA CYS A 54 -2.79 7.69 -1.50
C CYS A 54 -2.89 6.17 -1.58
N HIS A 55 -2.04 5.48 -0.82
CA HIS A 55 -1.99 4.04 -0.63
C HIS A 55 -1.98 3.69 0.84
N SER A 56 -2.13 2.41 1.18
CA SER A 56 -2.05 1.97 2.58
C SER A 56 -1.44 0.57 2.69
N ILE A 57 -0.64 0.37 3.73
CA ILE A 57 0.00 -0.90 4.08
C ILE A 57 -0.34 -1.26 5.52
N ARG A 58 -0.34 -2.55 5.84
CA ARG A 58 -0.41 -3.03 7.22
C ARG A 58 0.99 -3.41 7.68
N VAL A 59 1.46 -2.72 8.72
CA VAL A 59 2.67 -3.08 9.47
C VAL A 59 2.25 -3.94 10.66
N GLN A 60 2.89 -5.11 10.82
CA GLN A 60 2.65 -6.01 11.94
C GLN A 60 3.61 -5.71 13.10
N GLU A 61 3.39 -6.34 14.26
CA GLU A 61 4.34 -6.28 15.38
C GLU A 61 5.75 -6.72 14.96
N ASN A 62 6.76 -6.21 15.67
CA ASN A 62 8.18 -6.53 15.47
C ASN A 62 8.77 -6.06 14.12
N ALA A 63 8.08 -5.18 13.41
CA ALA A 63 8.64 -4.49 12.26
C ALA A 63 9.80 -3.59 12.73
N THR A 64 10.94 -3.72 12.06
CA THR A 64 12.17 -2.96 12.37
C THR A 64 12.37 -1.80 11.40
N ARG A 65 11.80 -1.89 10.19
CA ARG A 65 12.02 -0.91 9.13
C ARG A 65 10.96 -0.99 8.04
N ILE A 66 10.55 0.17 7.54
CA ILE A 66 9.87 0.32 6.24
C ILE A 66 10.89 0.88 5.25
N HIS A 67 11.09 0.20 4.13
CA HIS A 67 11.84 0.70 2.98
C HIS A 67 10.86 1.08 1.88
N CYS A 68 10.95 2.33 1.41
CA CYS A 68 10.14 2.81 0.30
C CYS A 68 11.03 3.14 -0.89
N ILE A 69 10.68 2.61 -2.06
CA ILE A 69 11.29 2.96 -3.34
C ILE A 69 10.19 3.47 -4.27
N LEU A 70 10.24 4.76 -4.60
CA LEU A 70 9.36 5.43 -5.55
C LEU A 70 10.14 5.75 -6.82
N THR A 71 9.63 5.30 -7.97
CA THR A 71 10.14 5.65 -9.29
C THR A 71 9.08 6.43 -10.07
N CYS A 72 9.48 7.43 -10.86
CA CYS A 72 8.55 8.41 -11.45
C CYS A 72 8.94 8.87 -12.88
N GLY A 73 9.78 8.09 -13.58
CA GLY A 73 10.05 8.26 -15.01
C GLY A 73 10.59 9.64 -15.42
N GLY A 74 11.28 10.36 -14.53
CA GLY A 74 11.86 11.68 -14.79
C GLY A 74 11.02 12.88 -14.33
N SER A 75 9.85 12.64 -13.74
CA SER A 75 9.15 13.66 -12.92
C SER A 75 9.79 13.79 -11.54
N ASP A 76 9.28 14.69 -10.71
CA ASP A 76 9.74 14.92 -9.33
C ASP A 76 8.58 14.69 -8.35
N PHE A 77 8.50 13.50 -7.79
CA PHE A 77 7.40 13.05 -6.94
C PHE A 77 7.90 12.76 -5.53
N ASP A 78 7.34 13.50 -4.57
CA ASP A 78 7.58 13.31 -3.14
C ASP A 78 6.77 12.11 -2.61
N LEU A 79 7.24 11.52 -1.51
CA LEU A 79 6.53 10.50 -0.73
C LEU A 79 6.32 10.97 0.71
N TYR A 80 5.13 10.74 1.27
CA TYR A 80 4.82 11.01 2.68
C TYR A 80 4.22 9.76 3.31
N GLY A 81 4.58 9.46 4.57
CA GLY A 81 4.01 8.36 5.33
C GLY A 81 3.51 8.80 6.69
N ARG A 82 2.37 8.23 7.13
CA ARG A 82 1.80 8.49 8.47
C ARG A 82 0.97 7.32 8.98
N LEU A 83 1.09 7.01 10.27
CA LEU A 83 0.33 5.97 10.94
C LEU A 83 -1.12 6.40 11.19
N SER A 84 -2.07 5.50 10.94
CA SER A 84 -3.52 5.60 11.19
C SER A 84 -4.30 6.72 10.49
N VAL A 85 -3.63 7.74 9.95
CA VAL A 85 -4.25 8.89 9.28
C VAL A 85 -3.50 9.20 7.98
N THR A 86 -4.22 9.60 6.93
CA THR A 86 -3.60 10.05 5.68
C THR A 86 -2.67 11.26 5.94
N PRO A 87 -1.41 11.22 5.48
CA PRO A 87 -0.51 12.35 5.62
C PRO A 87 -0.97 13.56 4.82
N THR A 88 -0.49 14.74 5.21
CA THR A 88 -0.58 15.97 4.42
C THR A 88 0.83 16.49 4.14
N THR A 89 0.97 17.58 3.37
CA THR A 89 2.28 18.23 3.19
C THR A 89 2.79 18.94 4.45
N PHE A 90 1.99 19.02 5.52
CA PHE A 90 2.36 19.64 6.80
C PHE A 90 2.38 18.65 7.97
N GLU A 91 1.64 17.54 7.87
CA GLU A 91 1.54 16.53 8.92
C GLU A 91 1.86 15.15 8.35
N TYR A 92 3.03 14.62 8.73
CA TYR A 92 3.55 13.33 8.31
C TYR A 92 4.53 12.82 9.37
N ASP A 93 4.74 11.51 9.39
CA ASP A 93 5.73 10.87 10.27
C ASP A 93 7.09 10.75 9.55
N PHE A 94 7.06 10.50 8.24
CA PHE A 94 8.25 10.55 7.39
C PHE A 94 7.95 11.11 6.00
N ARG A 95 9.01 11.59 5.32
CA ARG A 95 8.94 12.17 3.98
C ARG A 95 10.20 11.85 3.16
N GLY A 96 10.00 11.47 1.90
CA GLY A 96 10.99 11.57 0.82
C GLY A 96 10.71 12.80 -0.03
N TYR A 97 11.76 13.52 -0.38
CA TYR A 97 11.69 14.76 -1.17
C TYR A 97 12.99 15.00 -1.96
N GLU A 98 13.66 13.92 -2.33
CA GLU A 98 14.84 13.98 -3.18
C GLU A 98 14.44 14.30 -4.62
N SER A 99 15.37 14.82 -5.41
CA SER A 99 15.06 15.12 -6.80
C SER A 99 14.72 13.85 -7.58
N GLY A 100 13.50 13.81 -8.11
CA GLY A 100 13.03 12.73 -8.96
C GLY A 100 12.11 11.77 -8.22
N GLY A 101 12.60 10.55 -7.98
CA GLY A 101 11.91 9.55 -7.17
C GLY A 101 12.51 9.49 -5.76
N GLU A 102 11.99 8.59 -4.94
CA GLU A 102 12.39 8.47 -3.54
C GLU A 102 12.97 7.10 -3.24
N ASP A 103 14.00 7.04 -2.40
CA ASP A 103 14.56 5.81 -1.84
C ASP A 103 14.91 6.12 -0.37
N LEU A 104 14.07 5.64 0.55
CA LEU A 104 14.18 6.01 1.96
C LEU A 104 13.77 4.89 2.91
N TYR A 105 14.34 4.97 4.11
CA TYR A 105 14.01 4.08 5.22
C TYR A 105 13.29 4.85 6.33
N TYR A 106 12.33 4.18 6.97
CA TYR A 106 11.72 4.60 8.22
C TYR A 106 11.88 3.49 9.26
N ASP A 107 12.65 3.77 10.30
CA ASP A 107 13.05 2.81 11.32
C ASP A 107 12.00 2.69 12.43
N GLU A 108 11.92 1.51 13.02
CA GLU A 108 11.08 1.19 14.18
C GLU A 108 9.59 1.61 14.00
N PRO A 109 8.93 1.23 12.90
CA PRO A 109 7.52 1.54 12.71
C PRO A 109 6.65 0.83 13.74
N ALA A 110 5.73 1.57 14.36
CA ALA A 110 4.68 0.96 15.16
C ALA A 110 3.76 0.11 14.28
N GLU A 111 3.23 -0.97 14.87
CA GLU A 111 2.21 -1.78 14.22
C GLU A 111 0.94 -0.97 13.93
N GLY A 112 0.27 -1.30 12.83
CA GLY A 112 -0.97 -0.62 12.44
C GLY A 112 -1.10 -0.45 10.94
N ILE A 113 -1.99 0.46 10.54
CA ILE A 113 -2.19 0.85 9.14
C ILE A 113 -1.40 2.12 8.88
N TRP A 114 -0.45 2.04 7.95
CA TRP A 114 0.30 3.18 7.48
C TRP A 114 -0.30 3.69 6.18
N HIS A 115 -0.56 4.99 6.12
CA HIS A 115 -1.01 5.67 4.92
C HIS A 115 0.18 6.34 4.23
N LEU A 116 0.28 6.12 2.94
CA LEU A 116 1.34 6.64 2.09
C LEU A 116 0.72 7.59 1.07
N MET A 117 1.33 8.74 0.83
CA MET A 117 0.88 9.71 -0.16
C MET A 117 2.04 10.03 -1.10
N VAL A 118 1.86 9.68 -2.38
CA VAL A 118 2.72 10.15 -3.47
C VAL A 118 2.17 11.50 -3.93
N ARG A 119 3.02 12.50 -4.08
CA ARG A 119 2.63 13.84 -4.51
C ARG A 119 3.54 14.33 -5.62
N SER A 120 2.98 14.91 -6.69
CA SER A 120 3.81 15.62 -7.66
C SER A 120 4.32 16.94 -7.06
N TYR A 121 5.64 17.03 -6.89
CA TYR A 121 6.31 18.31 -6.67
C TYR A 121 6.48 19.04 -8.00
N SER A 122 6.96 18.34 -9.04
CA SER A 122 6.94 18.82 -10.43
C SER A 122 6.79 17.68 -11.43
N GLY A 123 6.28 17.98 -12.63
CA GLY A 123 6.04 16.98 -13.67
C GLY A 123 4.79 16.12 -13.43
N ILE A 124 4.51 15.26 -14.41
CA ILE A 124 3.35 14.38 -14.47
C ILE A 124 3.78 13.04 -15.05
N GLY A 125 3.06 11.97 -14.75
CA GLY A 125 3.39 10.67 -15.32
C GLY A 125 3.09 9.50 -14.42
N HIS A 126 3.55 8.34 -14.89
CA HIS A 126 3.47 7.08 -14.18
C HIS A 126 4.47 7.04 -13.02
N TYR A 127 4.07 6.40 -11.93
CA TYR A 127 4.98 6.01 -10.86
C TYR A 127 4.76 4.55 -10.45
N ASP A 128 5.83 3.94 -9.95
CA ASP A 128 5.80 2.68 -9.20
C ASP A 128 6.36 2.93 -7.81
N LEU A 129 5.65 2.48 -6.78
CA LEU A 129 6.01 2.57 -5.37
C LEU A 129 6.13 1.16 -4.80
N MET A 130 7.35 0.74 -4.52
CA MET A 130 7.65 -0.51 -3.83
C MET A 130 7.86 -0.24 -2.34
N ILE A 131 7.25 -1.09 -1.52
CA ILE A 131 7.36 -1.05 -0.06
C ILE A 131 7.86 -2.40 0.40
N GLU A 132 8.98 -2.40 1.12
CA GLU A 132 9.50 -3.56 1.82
C GLU A 132 9.46 -3.33 3.32
N ILE A 133 9.03 -4.33 4.08
CA ILE A 133 8.99 -4.24 5.55
C ILE A 133 9.90 -5.32 6.13
N GLU A 134 10.90 -4.87 6.88
CA GLU A 134 11.78 -5.76 7.64
C GLU A 134 11.17 -6.05 9.00
N TYR A 135 11.29 -7.29 9.45
CA TYR A 135 10.84 -7.75 10.75
C TYR A 135 12.01 -8.40 11.50
N SER A 136 12.08 -8.18 12.81
CA SER A 136 12.99 -8.93 13.66
C SER A 136 12.53 -10.39 13.72
N SER A 137 13.47 -11.33 13.59
CA SER A 137 13.21 -12.71 13.98
C SER A 137 12.95 -12.76 15.48
N LEU A 138 11.82 -13.33 15.89
CA LEU A 138 11.51 -13.65 17.28
C LEU A 138 12.35 -14.82 17.79
#